data_AF-A0A0Q6G7D5-F1
#
_entry.id   AF-A0A0Q6G7D5-F1
#
_cell.length_a   1.000
_cell.length_b   1.000
_cell.length_c   1.000
_cell.angle_alpha   90.00
_cell.angle_beta   90.00
_cell.angle_gamma   90.00
#
_symmetry.space_group_name_H-M   'P 1'
#
loop_
_entity.id
_entity.type
_entity.pdbx_description
1 polymer ?
#
loop_
_entity_poly.entity_id
_entity_poly.type
_entity_poly.pdbx_seq_one_letter_code
_entity_poly.pdbx_strand_id
1 'polypeptide(L)'
;MSHHRIELDTSSPVPIYHQMVQQVRLLIDSGALDDGGALESARSMSRRLRVSRDTVIHAQRVLVRDGYAQRVESGGLVARTPRHDARSLAS
;
A
#
# COMPACT_ATOMS: atom_id res chain seq x y z
N MET A 1 -10.26 15.76 -5.50
CA MET A 1 -10.07 14.34 -5.14
C MET A 1 -8.96 13.80 -6.04
N SER A 2 -7.75 13.68 -5.52
CA SER A 2 -6.60 13.24 -6.31
C SER A 2 -6.71 11.74 -6.59
N HIS A 3 -6.87 11.36 -7.85
CA HIS A 3 -6.92 9.96 -8.27
C HIS A 3 -5.51 9.40 -8.38
N HIS A 4 -5.02 8.77 -7.32
CA HIS A 4 -3.71 8.12 -7.33
C HIS A 4 -3.80 6.77 -8.06
N ARG A 5 -3.19 6.69 -9.24
CA ARG A 5 -3.24 5.49 -10.09
C ARG A 5 -2.07 4.57 -9.79
N ILE A 6 -2.40 3.36 -9.35
CA ILE A 6 -1.46 2.24 -9.32
C ILE A 6 -1.48 1.58 -10.70
N GLU A 7 -0.31 1.36 -11.29
CA GLU A 7 -0.10 0.69 -12.58
C GLU A 7 0.74 -0.58 -12.38
N LEU A 8 0.51 -1.62 -13.17
CA LEU A 8 1.20 -2.89 -13.01
C LEU A 8 1.82 -3.32 -14.34
N ASP A 9 3.04 -3.81 -14.28
CA ASP A 9 3.75 -4.38 -15.41
C ASP A 9 3.93 -5.88 -15.19
N THR A 10 3.14 -6.70 -15.89
CA THR A 10 3.25 -8.16 -15.81
C THR A 10 4.43 -8.73 -16.59
N SER A 11 5.10 -7.92 -17.42
CA SER A 11 6.32 -8.31 -18.14
C SER A 11 7.59 -8.09 -17.30
N SER A 12 7.49 -7.23 -16.28
CA SER A 12 8.58 -6.97 -15.34
C SER A 12 8.93 -8.23 -14.54
N PRO A 13 10.23 -8.44 -14.22
CA PRO A 13 10.65 -9.50 -13.28
C PRO A 13 10.20 -9.23 -11.84
N VAL A 14 9.69 -8.03 -11.53
CA VAL A 14 9.22 -7.69 -10.19
C VAL A 14 7.84 -8.31 -9.95
N PRO A 15 7.63 -9.10 -8.88
CA PRO A 15 6.33 -9.67 -8.58
C PRO A 15 5.23 -8.61 -8.44
N ILE A 16 4.03 -8.91 -8.95
CA ILE A 16 2.90 -7.97 -8.98
C ILE A 16 2.54 -7.39 -7.59
N TYR A 17 2.53 -8.22 -6.54
CA TYR A 17 2.25 -7.73 -5.18
C TYR A 17 3.31 -6.72 -4.73
N HIS A 18 4.56 -6.91 -5.14
CA HIS A 18 5.67 -6.04 -4.77
C HIS A 18 5.56 -4.70 -5.49
N GLN A 19 5.19 -4.70 -6.77
CA GLN A 19 4.89 -3.46 -7.51
C GLN A 19 3.78 -2.65 -6.83
N MET A 20 2.71 -3.30 -6.38
CA MET A 20 1.64 -2.63 -5.62
C MET A 20 2.16 -2.02 -4.32
N VAL A 21 2.93 -2.79 -3.54
CA VAL A 21 3.52 -2.32 -2.29
C VAL A 21 4.37 -1.07 -2.55
N GLN A 22 5.28 -1.13 -3.51
CA GLN A 22 6.18 -0.02 -3.83
C GLN A 22 5.42 1.25 -4.23
N GLN A 23 4.39 1.13 -5.07
CA GLN A 23 3.61 2.29 -5.49
C GLN A 23 2.76 2.87 -4.36
N VAL A 24 2.14 2.03 -3.52
CA VAL A 24 1.40 2.53 -2.36
C VAL A 24 2.33 3.25 -1.38
N ARG A 25 3.53 2.75 -1.14
CA ARG A 25 4.54 3.43 -0.32
C ARG A 25 4.89 4.79 -0.89
N LEU A 26 5.22 4.85 -2.17
CA LEU A 26 5.56 6.11 -2.83
C LEU A 26 4.44 7.13 -2.71
N LEU A 27 3.18 6.71 -2.84
CA LEU A 27 2.03 7.60 -2.66
C LEU A 27 1.93 8.13 -1.23
N ILE A 28 2.17 7.30 -0.22
CA ILE A 28 2.17 7.71 1.18
C ILE A 28 3.35 8.64 1.47
N ASP A 29 4.57 8.24 1.09
CA ASP A 29 5.81 8.98 1.37
C ASP A 29 5.84 10.34 0.67
N SER A 30 5.23 10.44 -0.52
CA SER A 30 5.10 11.72 -1.24
C SER A 30 3.99 12.63 -0.70
N GLY A 31 3.19 12.17 0.27
CA GLY A 31 2.01 12.88 0.76
C GLY A 31 0.86 12.92 -0.24
N ALA A 32 0.95 12.16 -1.33
CA ALA A 32 -0.15 12.01 -2.28
C ALA A 32 -1.31 11.25 -1.63
N LEU A 33 -1.01 10.26 -0.80
CA LEU A 33 -1.97 9.57 0.04
C LEU A 33 -1.78 9.97 1.50
N ASP A 34 -2.76 10.70 2.04
CA ASP A 34 -2.71 11.22 3.40
C ASP A 34 -2.59 10.11 4.46
N ASP A 35 -1.88 10.41 5.55
CA ASP A 35 -1.89 9.58 6.76
C ASP A 35 -3.33 9.46 7.31
N GLY A 36 -3.76 8.24 7.60
CA GLY A 36 -5.15 7.92 7.95
C GLY A 36 -6.12 7.85 6.75
N GLY A 37 -5.66 8.13 5.53
CA GLY A 37 -6.45 8.02 4.31
C GLY A 37 -6.90 6.58 4.04
N ALA A 38 -8.16 6.38 3.66
CA ALA A 38 -8.70 5.05 3.42
C ALA A 38 -8.03 4.37 2.21
N LEU A 39 -7.54 3.15 2.41
CA LEU A 39 -7.05 2.29 1.33
C LEU A 39 -8.22 1.55 0.68
N GLU A 40 -8.11 1.32 -0.63
CA GLU A 40 -9.09 0.49 -1.33
C GLU A 40 -9.16 -0.92 -0.73
N SER A 41 -10.37 -1.45 -0.62
CA SER A 41 -10.56 -2.85 -0.26
C SER A 41 -9.89 -3.78 -1.27
N ALA A 42 -9.45 -4.97 -0.82
CA ALA A 42 -8.85 -5.95 -1.71
C ALA A 42 -9.74 -6.29 -2.92
N ARG A 43 -11.07 -6.31 -2.72
CA ARG A 43 -12.07 -6.55 -3.76
C ARG A 43 -12.19 -5.40 -4.77
N SER A 44 -12.06 -4.15 -4.32
CA SER A 44 -12.06 -2.99 -5.22
C SER A 44 -10.80 -2.99 -6.07
N MET A 45 -9.66 -3.06 -5.40
CA MET A 45 -8.35 -2.99 -6.05
C MET A 45 -8.11 -4.17 -7.00
N SER A 46 -8.54 -5.39 -6.65
CA SER A 46 -8.41 -6.55 -7.55
C SER A 46 -9.19 -6.38 -8.84
N ARG A 47 -10.42 -5.83 -8.77
CA ARG A 47 -11.26 -5.55 -9.93
C ARG A 47 -10.65 -4.45 -10.80
N ARG A 48 -10.18 -3.36 -10.18
CA ARG A 48 -9.58 -2.22 -10.88
C ARG A 48 -8.28 -2.61 -11.59
N LEU A 49 -7.42 -3.38 -10.93
CA LEU A 49 -6.10 -3.78 -11.44
C LEU A 49 -6.13 -5.09 -12.24
N ARG A 50 -7.27 -5.79 -12.30
CA ARG A 50 -7.44 -7.08 -12.99
C ARG A 50 -6.43 -8.15 -12.52
N VAL A 51 -6.25 -8.25 -11.21
CA VAL A 51 -5.35 -9.23 -10.56
C VAL A 51 -6.12 -10.12 -9.59
N SER A 52 -5.49 -11.22 -9.15
CA SER A 52 -6.09 -12.07 -8.12
C SER A 52 -6.29 -11.31 -6.80
N ARG A 53 -7.39 -11.61 -6.10
CA ARG A 53 -7.65 -11.02 -4.78
C ARG A 53 -6.57 -11.40 -3.76
N ASP A 54 -6.01 -12.61 -3.85
CA ASP A 54 -4.96 -13.07 -2.95
C ASP A 54 -3.66 -12.29 -3.13
N THR A 55 -3.31 -11.91 -4.36
CA THR A 55 -2.17 -11.02 -4.64
C THR A 55 -2.36 -9.66 -3.96
N VAL A 56 -3.56 -9.09 -4.00
CA VAL A 56 -3.85 -7.81 -3.33
C VAL A 56 -3.82 -7.96 -1.81
N ILE A 57 -4.41 -9.03 -1.27
CA ILE A 57 -4.34 -9.32 0.18
C ILE A 57 -2.88 -9.48 0.62
N HIS A 58 -2.04 -10.12 -0.19
CA HIS A 58 -0.62 -10.27 0.10
C HIS A 58 0.08 -8.90 0.15
N ALA A 59 -0.15 -8.03 -0.85
CA ALA A 59 0.37 -6.66 -0.85
C ALA A 59 -0.10 -5.86 0.40
N GLN A 60 -1.38 -5.94 0.74
CA GLN A 60 -1.93 -5.30 1.94
C GLN A 60 -1.30 -5.82 3.24
N ARG A 61 -1.06 -7.12 3.36
CA ARG A 61 -0.35 -7.71 4.52
C ARG A 61 1.08 -7.18 4.63
N VAL A 62 1.78 -7.05 3.51
CA VAL A 62 3.13 -6.47 3.48
C VAL A 62 3.11 -5.00 3.91
N LEU A 63 2.16 -4.20 3.42
CA LEU A 63 2.00 -2.81 3.83
C LEU A 63 1.72 -2.68 5.34
N VAL A 64 0.85 -3.54 5.90
CA VAL A 64 0.58 -3.55 7.34
C VAL A 64 1.81 -3.95 8.15
N ARG A 65 2.50 -5.02 7.74
CA ARG A 65 3.72 -5.49 8.40
C ARG A 65 4.80 -4.40 8.42
N ASP A 66 4.94 -3.66 7.33
CA ASP A 66 5.99 -2.66 7.17
C ASP A 66 5.56 -1.26 7.67
N GLY A 67 4.42 -1.16 8.36
CA GLY A 67 3.95 0.06 9.02
C GLY A 67 3.30 1.10 8.09
N TYR A 68 3.09 0.77 6.82
CA TYR A 68 2.47 1.65 5.81
C TYR A 68 0.95 1.58 5.78
N ALA A 69 0.35 0.62 6.48
CA ALA A 69 -1.09 0.49 6.60
C ALA A 69 -1.48 -0.02 7.98
N GLN A 70 -2.68 0.33 8.42
CA GLN A 70 -3.24 -0.16 9.68
C GLN A 70 -4.69 -0.60 9.49
N ARG A 71 -5.10 -1.67 10.18
CA ARG A 71 -6.51 -2.07 10.27
C ARG A 71 -7.27 -1.16 11.22
N VAL A 72 -8.45 -0.72 10.81
CA VAL A 72 -9.38 0.04 11.65
C VAL A 72 -10.57 -0.82 12.07
N GLU A 73 -11.25 -0.44 13.15
CA GLU A 73 -12.36 -1.21 13.74
C GLU A 73 -13.52 -1.44 12.78
N SER A 74 -13.74 -0.53 11.82
CA SER A 74 -14.73 -0.67 10.75
C SER A 74 -14.41 -1.76 9.71
N GLY A 75 -13.28 -2.46 9.85
CA GLY A 75 -12.85 -3.54 8.96
C GLY A 75 -12.03 -3.09 7.74
N GLY A 76 -11.77 -1.78 7.60
CA GLY A 76 -10.95 -1.20 6.54
C GLY A 76 -9.45 -1.20 6.82
N LEU A 77 -8.70 -0.70 5.86
CA LEU A 77 -7.30 -0.32 6.01
C LEU A 77 -7.16 1.18 5.79
N VAL A 78 -6.31 1.81 6.58
CA VAL A 78 -5.89 3.21 6.38
C VAL A 78 -4.40 3.26 6.13
N ALA A 79 -3.98 4.21 5.30
CA ALA A 79 -2.58 4.53 5.06
C ALA A 79 -1.93 5.03 6.34
N ARG A 80 -0.64 4.73 6.50
CA ARG A 80 0.19 5.21 7.59
C ARG A 80 1.54 5.63 7.05
N THR A 81 2.02 6.79 7.45
CA THR A 81 3.42 7.16 7.21
C THR A 81 4.26 6.57 8.35
N PRO A 82 5.15 5.60 8.09
CA PRO A 82 6.04 5.12 9.13
C PRO A 82 6.88 6.30 9.62
N ARG A 83 6.84 6.58 10.92
CA ARG A 83 7.82 7.49 11.51
C ARG A 83 9.15 6.77 11.42
N HIS A 84 9.99 7.17 10.47
CA HIS A 84 11.40 6.85 10.56
C HIS A 84 11.92 7.56 11.79
N ASP A 85 11.84 6.91 12.95
CA ASP A 85 12.48 7.40 14.16
C ASP A 85 13.95 7.62 13.80
N ALA A 86 14.38 8.88 13.78
CA ALA A 86 15.76 9.29 13.50
C ALA A 86 16.77 8.79 14.55
N ARG A 87 16.41 7.79 15.36
CA ARG A 87 17.13 7.29 16.53
C ARG A 87 17.94 6.01 16.28
N SER A 88 17.86 5.40 15.09
CA SER A 88 18.54 4.12 14.83
C SER A 88 19.88 4.22 14.07
N LEU A 89 20.43 5.44 13.89
CA LEU A 89 21.77 5.65 13.30
C LEU A 89 22.84 6.04 14.33
N ALA A 90 22.56 5.88 15.63
CA ALA A 90 23.54 6.08 16.70
C ALA A 90 23.76 4.75 17.44
N SER A 91 24.57 3.86 16.87
CA SER A 91 25.25 2.77 17.58
C SER A 91 26.53 2.41 16.85
#